data_AF-A0A6P3Z5A8-F1
#
_entry.id   AF-A0A6P3Z5A8-F1
#
_cell.length_a   1.000
_cell.length_b   1.000
_cell.length_c   1.000
_cell.angle_alpha   90.00
_cell.angle_beta   90.00
_cell.angle_gamma   90.00
#
_symmetry.space_group_name_H-M   'P 1'
#
loop_
_entity.id
_entity.type
_entity.pdbx_description
1 polymer ?
#
loop_
_entity_poly.entity_id
_entity_poly.type
_entity_poly.pdbx_seq_one_letter_code
_entity_poly.pdbx_strand_id
1 'polypeptide(L)'
;LLGAPRIYKKDVCSSSNVYEGPFSNFFKDTLDDQWVRAIDFTPSCCIGQSSSLCLELPSGPQLPNFRENFAYYKENGGRFSLEPGSSFSCSLDLVPIVGPPLGVDLPYGILFKINSLLQHGCLTGPTLDVDFYRMVDPRRNNIACIEDALDKLYNLKECCYEPSTWLNEQYRKNKTSKRNPKSSAMSLDDGLVYVRRVQITPCKVYFYGPEKNVSNRVLRNYPNDIENFLRVSFVDEELDKMYSTDLSPRNSTANEDRKTELYGKILSILRNGIVIGEKKFEFLAFSSSQLRENSTWMFAPSNGITAVDIRAWMGDFRQIRNVAKYAARLGQSFGSSTETLSVSRHEIEKIPDIEVEYDGVKYAFSDGIGKISSQFARKVALKCGCHGVTPSAFQIRYGGY
;
A
#
# COMPACT_ATOMS: atom_id res chain seq x y z
N LEU A 1 -18.75 -3.22 9.22
CA LEU A 1 -17.68 -3.89 8.44
C LEU A 1 -17.28 -2.92 7.33
N LEU A 2 -16.04 -2.44 7.33
CA LEU A 2 -15.51 -1.46 6.34
C LEU A 2 -14.70 -2.14 5.21
N GLY A 3 -14.43 -3.44 5.32
CA GLY A 3 -13.69 -4.23 4.31
C GLY A 3 -14.61 -4.79 3.22
N ALA A 4 -14.02 -5.10 2.07
CA ALA A 4 -14.71 -5.83 1.01
C ALA A 4 -14.98 -7.29 1.45
N PRO A 5 -15.91 -8.02 0.81
CA PRO A 5 -16.12 -9.42 1.14
C PRO A 5 -14.89 -10.26 0.77
N ARG A 6 -14.65 -11.32 1.57
CA ARG A 6 -13.68 -12.35 1.21
C ARG A 6 -14.25 -13.25 0.11
N ILE A 7 -13.58 -13.27 -1.04
CA ILE A 7 -13.93 -14.07 -2.21
C ILE A 7 -13.02 -15.28 -2.31
N TYR A 8 -13.64 -16.44 -2.44
CA TYR A 8 -12.96 -17.69 -2.71
C TYR A 8 -13.55 -18.30 -3.98
N LYS A 9 -12.71 -18.96 -4.77
CA LYS A 9 -13.13 -19.76 -5.91
C LYS A 9 -12.75 -21.22 -5.67
N LYS A 10 -13.61 -22.12 -6.12
CA LYS A 10 -13.32 -23.56 -6.05
C LYS A 10 -12.22 -23.87 -7.06
N ASP A 11 -11.14 -24.48 -6.60
CA ASP A 11 -10.10 -25.00 -7.49
C ASP A 11 -10.72 -26.15 -8.28
N VAL A 12 -10.94 -25.94 -9.57
CA VAL A 12 -11.36 -27.00 -10.47
C VAL A 12 -10.11 -27.84 -10.72
N CYS A 13 -9.86 -28.80 -9.81
CA CYS A 13 -8.99 -29.91 -10.12
C CYS A 13 -9.61 -30.57 -11.35
N SER A 14 -8.88 -30.64 -12.47
CA SER A 14 -9.31 -31.38 -13.65
C SER A 14 -9.50 -32.83 -13.24
N SER A 15 -10.74 -33.18 -12.89
CA SER A 15 -11.17 -34.49 -12.43
C SER A 15 -11.24 -35.48 -13.59
N SER A 16 -10.31 -35.42 -14.53
CA SER A 16 -10.20 -36.36 -15.64
C SER A 16 -9.38 -37.60 -15.29
N ASN A 17 -8.68 -37.65 -14.15
CA ASN A 17 -7.79 -38.78 -13.80
C ASN A 17 -7.99 -39.38 -12.39
N VAL A 18 -9.09 -39.12 -11.70
CA VAL A 18 -9.35 -39.79 -10.41
C VAL A 18 -10.73 -40.39 -10.43
N TYR A 19 -10.88 -41.61 -10.95
CA TYR A 19 -11.83 -42.64 -10.49
C TYR A 19 -11.56 -43.99 -11.20
N GLU A 20 -10.47 -44.68 -10.85
CA GLU A 20 -10.38 -46.14 -11.03
C GLU A 20 -10.15 -46.79 -9.65
N GLY A 21 -11.23 -46.99 -8.91
CA GLY A 21 -11.16 -47.65 -7.61
C GLY A 21 -12.42 -47.42 -6.75
N PRO A 22 -13.25 -48.44 -6.51
CA PRO A 22 -14.45 -48.32 -5.67
C PRO A 22 -14.17 -48.02 -4.18
N PHE A 23 -12.89 -47.99 -3.77
CA PHE A 23 -12.47 -47.93 -2.36
C PHE A 23 -11.82 -46.59 -1.95
N SER A 24 -11.73 -45.59 -2.84
CA SER A 24 -11.01 -44.34 -2.55
C SER A 24 -11.90 -43.14 -2.20
N ASN A 25 -13.22 -43.31 -2.15
CA ASN A 25 -14.16 -42.24 -1.79
C ASN A 25 -14.60 -42.35 -0.32
N PHE A 26 -13.70 -42.02 0.61
CA PHE A 26 -13.99 -42.01 2.05
C PHE A 26 -14.45 -40.65 2.61
N PHE A 27 -14.67 -39.62 1.79
CA PHE A 27 -15.17 -38.33 2.25
C PHE A 27 -16.51 -37.99 1.58
N LYS A 28 -17.56 -37.95 2.40
CA LYS A 28 -18.92 -37.54 2.01
C LYS A 28 -19.08 -36.00 1.97
N ASP A 29 -18.16 -35.30 2.61
CA ASP A 29 -18.06 -33.84 2.63
C ASP A 29 -16.84 -33.39 1.80
N THR A 30 -17.02 -32.42 0.91
CA THR A 30 -15.92 -31.77 0.20
C THR A 30 -15.04 -31.06 1.23
N LEU A 31 -13.77 -31.47 1.37
CA LEU A 31 -12.80 -30.78 2.22
C LEU A 31 -12.75 -29.27 1.85
N ASP A 32 -12.73 -28.39 2.87
CA ASP A 32 -12.53 -26.93 2.73
C ASP A 32 -11.25 -26.57 1.95
N ASP A 33 -10.35 -27.54 1.80
CA ASP A 33 -9.09 -27.48 1.05
C ASP A 33 -9.24 -27.23 -0.46
N GLN A 34 -10.46 -27.19 -1.00
CA GLN A 34 -10.73 -26.90 -2.41
C GLN A 34 -10.96 -25.40 -2.71
N TRP A 35 -11.06 -24.55 -1.71
CA TRP A 35 -11.32 -23.12 -1.90
C TRP A 35 -10.04 -22.30 -1.88
N VAL A 36 -9.80 -21.55 -2.96
CA VAL A 36 -8.62 -20.73 -3.13
C VAL A 36 -9.01 -19.27 -3.14
N ARG A 37 -8.20 -18.44 -2.50
CA ARG A 37 -8.38 -16.99 -2.45
C ARG A 37 -8.44 -16.38 -3.86
N ALA A 38 -9.51 -15.65 -4.14
CA ALA A 38 -9.71 -14.95 -5.41
C ALA A 38 -9.79 -13.43 -5.22
N ILE A 39 -9.65 -12.71 -6.33
CA ILE A 39 -9.71 -11.24 -6.38
C ILE A 39 -11.09 -10.72 -6.76
N ASP A 40 -11.81 -11.46 -7.62
CA ASP A 40 -13.15 -11.15 -8.08
C ASP A 40 -13.76 -12.42 -8.70
N PHE A 41 -15.08 -12.51 -8.78
CA PHE A 41 -15.80 -13.58 -9.51
C PHE A 41 -16.62 -13.04 -10.70
N THR A 42 -16.62 -11.72 -10.89
CA THR A 42 -17.26 -11.02 -11.99
C THR A 42 -16.26 -10.81 -13.14
N PRO A 43 -16.73 -10.80 -14.40
CA PRO A 43 -15.84 -10.64 -15.57
C PRO A 43 -15.04 -9.32 -15.61
N SER A 44 -15.48 -8.28 -14.87
CA SER A 44 -14.96 -6.91 -15.01
C SER A 44 -14.45 -6.30 -13.70
N CYS A 45 -14.05 -7.12 -12.72
CA CYS A 45 -13.56 -6.65 -11.42
C CYS A 45 -14.55 -5.70 -10.70
N CYS A 46 -15.85 -6.02 -10.78
CA CYS A 46 -16.92 -5.15 -10.31
C CYS A 46 -17.07 -5.12 -8.78
N ILE A 47 -16.57 -6.12 -8.05
CA ILE A 47 -16.77 -6.20 -6.59
C ILE A 47 -16.06 -5.06 -5.88
N GLY A 48 -14.84 -4.73 -6.33
CA GLY A 48 -14.08 -3.62 -5.77
C GLY A 48 -14.73 -2.25 -6.00
N GLN A 49 -15.59 -2.14 -7.01
CA GLN A 49 -16.25 -0.90 -7.42
C GLN A 49 -17.69 -0.78 -6.91
N SER A 50 -18.24 -1.87 -6.37
CA SER A 50 -19.64 -1.93 -5.98
C SER A 50 -19.82 -1.75 -4.48
N SER A 51 -20.90 -1.09 -4.11
CA SER A 51 -21.40 -1.02 -2.72
C SER A 51 -22.51 -2.05 -2.46
N SER A 52 -23.02 -2.70 -3.50
CA SER A 52 -24.14 -3.64 -3.42
C SER A 52 -23.98 -4.75 -4.46
N LEU A 53 -24.50 -5.94 -4.14
CA LEU A 53 -24.55 -7.09 -5.05
C LEU A 53 -26.02 -7.46 -5.27
N CYS A 54 -26.40 -7.63 -6.53
CA CYS A 54 -27.72 -8.14 -6.90
C CYS A 54 -27.57 -9.59 -7.38
N LEU A 55 -28.34 -10.50 -6.79
CA LEU A 55 -28.38 -11.91 -7.16
C LEU A 55 -29.78 -12.26 -7.66
N GLU A 56 -29.86 -12.66 -8.93
CA GLU A 56 -31.09 -13.20 -9.52
C GLU A 56 -31.07 -14.72 -9.37
N LEU A 57 -32.10 -15.27 -8.72
CA LEU A 57 -32.22 -16.70 -8.46
C LEU A 57 -33.23 -17.31 -9.44
N PRO A 58 -32.93 -18.47 -10.04
CA PRO A 58 -33.89 -19.15 -10.92
C PRO A 58 -35.12 -19.58 -10.14
N SER A 59 -36.26 -19.68 -10.82
CA SER A 59 -37.49 -20.21 -10.24
C SER A 59 -37.38 -21.74 -10.05
N GLY A 60 -37.76 -22.25 -8.87
CA GLY A 60 -37.84 -23.70 -8.61
C GLY A 60 -37.08 -24.24 -7.38
N PRO A 61 -35.82 -23.87 -7.10
CA PRO A 61 -35.11 -24.44 -5.95
C PRO A 61 -35.70 -23.94 -4.62
N GLN A 62 -35.76 -24.84 -3.63
CA GLN A 62 -36.14 -24.48 -2.28
C GLN A 62 -35.02 -23.62 -1.67
N LEU A 63 -35.29 -22.34 -1.49
CA LEU A 63 -34.33 -21.43 -0.89
C LEU A 63 -34.23 -21.70 0.62
N PRO A 64 -33.02 -21.57 1.21
CA PRO A 64 -32.87 -21.67 2.65
C PRO A 64 -33.69 -20.57 3.34
N ASN A 65 -34.07 -20.80 4.59
CA ASN A 65 -34.79 -19.78 5.35
C ASN A 65 -33.87 -18.57 5.58
N PHE A 66 -34.10 -17.48 4.84
CA PHE A 66 -33.29 -16.27 4.95
C PHE A 66 -33.35 -15.65 6.34
N ARG A 67 -34.46 -15.79 7.07
CA ARG A 67 -34.58 -15.25 8.45
C ARG A 67 -33.68 -15.96 9.45
N GLU A 68 -33.39 -17.23 9.23
CA GLU A 68 -32.51 -18.02 10.09
C GLU A 68 -31.03 -17.80 9.76
N ASN A 69 -30.73 -17.48 8.50
CA ASN A 69 -29.34 -17.40 8.00
C ASN A 69 -28.80 -15.97 7.84
N PHE A 70 -29.67 -14.95 7.79
CA PHE A 70 -29.28 -13.55 7.63
C PHE A 70 -29.78 -12.71 8.81
N ALA A 71 -28.84 -12.22 9.62
CA ALA A 71 -29.15 -11.40 10.80
C ALA A 71 -29.87 -10.08 10.46
N TYR A 72 -29.64 -9.54 9.25
CA TYR A 72 -30.25 -8.31 8.77
C TYR A 72 -30.82 -8.56 7.37
N TYR A 73 -32.14 -8.76 7.29
CA TYR A 73 -32.85 -8.88 6.02
C TYR A 73 -34.14 -8.05 6.05
N LYS A 74 -34.50 -7.50 4.90
CA LYS A 74 -35.75 -6.76 4.69
C LYS A 74 -36.36 -7.21 3.38
N GLU A 75 -37.60 -7.66 3.42
CA GLU A 75 -38.37 -7.94 2.21
C GLU A 75 -38.90 -6.65 1.62
N ASN A 76 -38.73 -6.49 0.33
CA ASN A 76 -39.34 -5.43 -0.44
C ASN A 76 -40.07 -6.07 -1.62
N GLY A 77 -41.40 -5.92 -1.67
CA GLY A 77 -42.23 -6.38 -2.80
C GLY A 77 -42.15 -5.46 -4.02
N GLY A 78 -41.33 -4.40 -3.96
CA GLY A 78 -41.08 -3.50 -5.07
C GLY A 78 -40.34 -4.17 -6.23
N ARG A 79 -40.66 -3.74 -7.46
CA ARG A 79 -39.92 -4.15 -8.65
C ARG A 79 -38.63 -3.35 -8.73
N PHE A 80 -37.49 -4.04 -8.79
CA PHE A 80 -36.20 -3.41 -9.09
C PHE A 80 -36.02 -3.34 -10.60
N SER A 81 -35.69 -2.15 -11.12
CA SER A 81 -35.23 -1.98 -12.50
C SER A 81 -33.71 -1.86 -12.49
N LEU A 82 -33.04 -2.71 -13.27
CA LEU A 82 -31.61 -2.61 -13.49
C LEU A 82 -31.35 -1.53 -14.54
N GLU A 83 -30.61 -0.49 -14.17
CA GLU A 83 -30.12 0.50 -15.12
C GLU A 83 -28.64 0.23 -15.44
N PRO A 84 -28.27 0.07 -16.71
CA PRO A 84 -26.89 -0.11 -17.09
C PRO A 84 -26.11 1.20 -16.87
N GLY A 85 -24.96 1.11 -16.22
CA GLY A 85 -24.05 2.24 -15.98
C GLY A 85 -22.62 1.90 -16.42
N SER A 86 -21.80 2.94 -16.56
CA SER A 86 -20.37 2.79 -16.77
C SER A 86 -19.62 2.68 -15.44
N SER A 87 -18.51 1.95 -15.44
CA SER A 87 -17.56 1.99 -14.33
C SER A 87 -17.08 3.42 -14.11
N PHE A 88 -17.05 3.86 -12.85
CA PHE A 88 -16.41 5.11 -12.46
C PHE A 88 -14.90 4.93 -12.23
N SER A 89 -14.41 3.69 -12.17
CA SER A 89 -12.99 3.39 -12.00
C SER A 89 -12.25 3.53 -13.34
N CYS A 90 -11.11 4.21 -13.34
CA CYS A 90 -10.26 4.33 -14.52
C CYS A 90 -9.32 3.13 -14.71
N SER A 91 -9.19 2.27 -13.70
CA SER A 91 -8.40 1.03 -13.74
C SER A 91 -9.27 -0.16 -13.37
N LEU A 92 -9.04 -1.30 -14.05
CA LEU A 92 -9.67 -2.60 -13.74
C LEU A 92 -8.79 -3.46 -12.82
N ASP A 93 -7.47 -3.23 -12.82
CA ASP A 93 -6.52 -3.98 -12.01
C ASP A 93 -6.52 -3.50 -10.55
N LEU A 94 -6.72 -2.19 -10.36
CA LEU A 94 -6.74 -1.52 -9.07
C LEU A 94 -8.01 -0.70 -8.94
N VAL A 95 -8.97 -1.23 -8.19
CA VAL A 95 -10.32 -0.68 -8.06
C VAL A 95 -10.65 -0.36 -6.60
N PRO A 96 -11.39 0.72 -6.31
CA PRO A 96 -11.69 1.81 -7.23
C PRO A 96 -10.53 2.82 -7.27
N ILE A 97 -10.09 3.21 -8.47
CA ILE A 97 -9.28 4.41 -8.68
C ILE A 97 -10.03 5.31 -9.64
N VAL A 98 -10.23 6.57 -9.28
CA VAL A 98 -10.92 7.58 -10.10
C VAL A 98 -9.96 8.61 -10.64
N GLY A 99 -10.29 9.14 -11.81
CA GLY A 99 -9.58 10.22 -12.49
C GLY A 99 -10.52 11.35 -12.88
N PRO A 100 -10.01 12.58 -13.02
CA PRO A 100 -10.82 13.70 -13.50
C PRO A 100 -11.27 13.46 -14.96
N PRO A 101 -12.41 14.06 -15.38
CA PRO A 101 -12.85 14.02 -16.77
C PRO A 101 -11.88 14.78 -17.68
N LEU A 102 -11.94 14.49 -18.99
CA LEU A 102 -11.13 15.15 -20.00
C LEU A 102 -11.22 16.69 -19.89
N GLY A 103 -10.06 17.35 -19.79
CA GLY A 103 -9.95 18.81 -19.70
C GLY A 103 -9.89 19.38 -18.27
N VAL A 104 -10.08 18.55 -17.24
CA VAL A 104 -9.81 18.94 -15.85
C VAL A 104 -8.47 18.35 -15.42
N ASP A 105 -7.58 19.22 -14.98
CA ASP A 105 -6.25 18.85 -14.52
C ASP A 105 -6.16 19.16 -13.02
N LEU A 106 -5.96 18.12 -12.21
CA LEU A 106 -5.93 18.21 -10.77
C LEU A 106 -4.55 17.88 -10.23
N PRO A 107 -4.03 18.69 -9.28
CA PRO A 107 -2.82 18.34 -8.55
C PRO A 107 -2.93 16.96 -7.92
N TYR A 108 -1.84 16.20 -7.98
CA TYR A 108 -1.73 14.86 -7.43
C TYR A 108 -2.28 14.75 -5.99
N GLY A 109 -1.98 15.72 -5.12
CA GLY A 109 -2.46 15.73 -3.73
C GLY A 109 -3.98 15.74 -3.60
N ILE A 110 -4.67 16.54 -4.42
CA ILE A 110 -6.14 16.64 -4.42
C ILE A 110 -6.73 15.34 -4.96
N LEU A 111 -6.22 14.84 -6.09
CA LEU A 111 -6.70 13.60 -6.69
C LEU A 111 -6.52 12.40 -5.75
N PHE A 112 -5.39 12.34 -5.04
CA PHE A 112 -5.12 11.31 -4.05
C PHE A 112 -6.14 11.38 -2.90
N LYS A 113 -6.49 12.59 -2.42
CA LYS A 113 -7.50 12.78 -1.38
C LYS A 113 -8.90 12.39 -1.84
N ILE A 114 -9.29 12.71 -3.08
CA ILE A 114 -10.58 12.30 -3.66
C ILE A 114 -10.69 10.78 -3.70
N ASN A 115 -9.65 10.09 -4.17
CA ASN A 115 -9.59 8.63 -4.15
C ASN A 115 -9.71 8.07 -2.72
N SER A 116 -8.99 8.67 -1.76
CA SER A 116 -9.09 8.30 -0.35
C SER A 116 -10.52 8.44 0.20
N LEU A 117 -11.19 9.56 -0.08
CA LEU A 117 -12.57 9.81 0.36
C LEU A 117 -13.56 8.79 -0.21
N LEU A 118 -13.43 8.45 -1.50
CA LEU A 118 -14.25 7.45 -2.15
C LEU A 118 -14.04 6.05 -1.53
N GLN A 119 -12.78 5.64 -1.37
CA GLN A 119 -12.42 4.31 -0.88
C GLN A 119 -12.81 4.10 0.59
N HIS A 120 -12.88 5.18 1.38
CA HIS A 120 -13.33 5.17 2.78
C HIS A 120 -14.84 5.42 2.94
N GLY A 121 -15.60 5.50 1.84
CA GLY A 121 -17.05 5.63 1.86
C GLY A 121 -17.57 7.02 2.21
N CYS A 122 -16.72 8.06 2.18
CA CYS A 122 -17.15 9.45 2.36
C CYS A 122 -17.81 10.02 1.10
N LEU A 123 -17.48 9.47 -0.07
CA LEU A 123 -18.06 9.81 -1.37
C LEU A 123 -18.57 8.54 -2.06
N THR A 124 -19.45 8.72 -3.05
CA THR A 124 -19.91 7.62 -3.92
C THR A 124 -19.40 7.85 -5.33
N GLY A 125 -19.06 6.78 -6.06
CA GLY A 125 -18.55 6.88 -7.44
C GLY A 125 -19.45 7.71 -8.37
N PRO A 126 -20.78 7.48 -8.40
CA PRO A 126 -21.70 8.24 -9.27
C PRO A 126 -21.77 9.74 -8.98
N THR A 127 -21.38 10.20 -7.78
CA THR A 127 -21.44 11.63 -7.42
C THR A 127 -20.18 12.40 -7.82
N LEU A 128 -19.17 11.73 -8.36
CA LEU A 128 -17.94 12.32 -8.88
C LEU A 128 -18.12 12.74 -10.35
N ASP A 129 -19.09 13.63 -10.58
CA ASP A 129 -19.40 14.16 -11.91
C ASP A 129 -18.52 15.36 -12.30
N VAL A 130 -18.77 15.89 -13.50
CA VAL A 130 -18.04 17.05 -14.03
C VAL A 130 -18.16 18.27 -13.11
N ASP A 131 -19.30 18.45 -12.45
CA ASP A 131 -19.53 19.60 -11.58
C ASP A 131 -18.77 19.48 -10.27
N PHE A 132 -18.68 18.26 -9.70
CA PHE A 132 -17.79 17.98 -8.58
C PHE A 132 -16.33 18.32 -8.93
N TYR A 133 -15.84 17.82 -10.07
CA TYR A 133 -14.46 18.06 -10.51
C TYR A 133 -14.18 19.55 -10.78
N ARG A 134 -15.17 20.33 -11.23
CA ARG A 134 -15.06 21.80 -11.34
C ARG A 134 -14.97 22.49 -9.99
N MET A 135 -15.61 21.97 -8.94
CA MET A 135 -15.53 22.55 -7.59
C MET A 135 -14.13 22.37 -6.98
N VAL A 136 -13.46 21.25 -7.27
CA VAL A 136 -12.12 20.95 -6.76
C VAL A 136 -10.97 21.37 -7.69
N ASP A 137 -11.28 22.10 -8.77
CA ASP A 137 -10.29 22.65 -9.71
C ASP A 137 -9.57 23.88 -9.11
N PRO A 138 -8.25 23.84 -8.90
CA PRO A 138 -7.48 24.97 -8.37
C PRO A 138 -7.49 26.24 -9.24
N ARG A 139 -7.84 26.12 -10.53
CA ARG A 139 -7.99 27.28 -11.43
C ARG A 139 -9.23 28.10 -11.08
N ARG A 140 -10.21 27.49 -10.40
CA ARG A 140 -11.49 28.10 -10.02
C ARG A 140 -11.56 28.44 -8.54
N ASN A 141 -10.99 27.60 -7.69
CA ASN A 141 -11.05 27.73 -6.25
C ASN A 141 -9.65 27.71 -5.63
N ASN A 142 -9.46 28.41 -4.52
CA ASN A 142 -8.17 28.44 -3.82
C ASN A 142 -7.83 27.02 -3.30
N ILE A 143 -6.60 26.56 -3.56
CA ILE A 143 -6.14 25.22 -3.18
C ILE A 143 -6.29 24.91 -1.69
N ALA A 144 -5.95 25.86 -0.81
CA ALA A 144 -6.05 25.66 0.64
C ALA A 144 -7.51 25.52 1.10
N CYS A 145 -8.45 26.19 0.42
CA CYS A 145 -9.88 26.02 0.67
C CYS A 145 -10.37 24.65 0.19
N ILE A 146 -9.85 24.15 -0.93
CA ILE A 146 -10.18 22.82 -1.44
C ILE A 146 -9.69 21.76 -0.45
N GLU A 147 -8.44 21.83 -0.03
CA GLU A 147 -7.84 20.89 0.93
C GLU A 147 -8.60 20.89 2.27
N ASP A 148 -8.89 22.06 2.85
CA ASP A 148 -9.69 22.19 4.08
C ASP A 148 -11.09 21.59 3.93
N ALA A 149 -11.75 21.80 2.78
CA ALA A 149 -13.06 21.24 2.53
C ALA A 149 -13.02 19.71 2.40
N LEU A 150 -12.03 19.16 1.71
CA LEU A 150 -11.85 17.71 1.58
C LEU A 150 -11.48 17.05 2.92
N ASP A 151 -10.71 17.73 3.77
CA ASP A 151 -10.41 17.27 5.12
C ASP A 151 -11.65 17.29 6.03
N LYS A 152 -12.48 18.33 5.94
CA LYS A 152 -13.78 18.36 6.62
C LYS A 152 -14.68 17.22 6.15
N LEU A 153 -14.71 16.94 4.84
CA LEU A 153 -15.51 15.85 4.26
C LEU A 153 -15.05 14.48 4.80
N TYR A 154 -13.74 14.26 4.91
CA TYR A 154 -13.18 13.05 5.52
C TYR A 154 -13.62 12.88 6.98
N ASN A 155 -13.69 13.98 7.72
CA ASN A 155 -14.05 13.99 9.14
C ASN A 155 -15.55 13.85 9.43
N LEU A 156 -16.43 13.94 8.41
CA LEU A 156 -17.88 13.76 8.59
C LEU A 156 -18.24 12.33 9.04
N LYS A 157 -17.40 11.33 8.69
CA LYS A 157 -17.65 9.90 8.93
C LYS A 157 -18.97 9.35 8.34
N GLU A 158 -19.67 10.14 7.54
CA GLU A 158 -20.88 9.78 6.80
C GLU A 158 -20.65 9.98 5.30
N CYS A 159 -21.41 9.24 4.50
CA CYS A 159 -21.32 9.35 3.05
C CYS A 159 -22.04 10.62 2.56
N CYS A 160 -21.34 11.46 1.81
CA CYS A 160 -21.92 12.65 1.20
C CYS A 160 -22.50 12.30 -0.18
N TYR A 161 -23.83 12.30 -0.27
CA TYR A 161 -24.57 12.02 -1.51
C TYR A 161 -24.67 13.23 -2.45
N GLU A 162 -24.47 14.46 -1.95
CA GLU A 162 -24.49 15.70 -2.76
C GLU A 162 -23.21 16.53 -2.55
N PRO A 163 -22.04 16.01 -2.97
CA PRO A 163 -20.75 16.63 -2.66
C PRO A 163 -20.58 18.02 -3.30
N SER A 164 -21.12 18.25 -4.50
CA SER A 164 -21.03 19.55 -5.20
C SER A 164 -21.75 20.66 -4.44
N THR A 165 -22.96 20.38 -3.93
CA THR A 165 -23.74 21.31 -3.09
C THR A 165 -23.01 21.58 -1.77
N TRP A 166 -22.53 20.52 -1.13
CA TRP A 166 -21.83 20.61 0.14
C TRP A 166 -20.53 21.45 0.03
N LEU A 167 -19.73 21.24 -1.01
CA LEU A 167 -18.50 22.01 -1.27
C LEU A 167 -18.80 23.49 -1.47
N ASN A 168 -19.84 23.84 -2.25
CA ASN A 168 -20.25 25.22 -2.48
C ASN A 168 -20.65 25.92 -1.17
N GLU A 169 -21.38 25.23 -0.28
CA GLU A 169 -21.69 25.77 1.05
C GLU A 169 -20.44 26.00 1.89
N GLN A 170 -19.47 25.08 1.88
CA GLN A 170 -18.21 25.25 2.61
C GLN A 170 -17.41 26.44 2.08
N TYR A 171 -17.33 26.61 0.77
CA TYR A 171 -16.65 27.76 0.16
C TYR A 171 -17.34 29.08 0.50
N ARG A 172 -18.68 29.11 0.56
CA ARG A 172 -19.43 30.27 1.04
C ARG A 172 -19.13 30.59 2.50
N LYS A 173 -19.12 29.58 3.39
CA LYS A 173 -18.82 29.72 4.83
C LYS A 173 -17.39 30.23 5.07
N ASN A 174 -16.42 29.75 4.30
CA ASN A 174 -15.03 30.19 4.36
C ASN A 174 -14.88 31.67 3.91
N LYS A 175 -15.59 32.10 2.86
CA LYS A 175 -15.61 33.49 2.40
C LYS A 175 -16.22 34.46 3.42
N THR A 176 -17.33 34.10 4.06
CA THR A 176 -17.98 34.95 5.09
C THR A 176 -17.18 35.02 6.38
N SER A 177 -16.48 33.95 6.75
CA SER A 177 -15.78 33.87 8.04
C SER A 177 -14.39 34.53 8.06
N LYS A 178 -13.87 35.04 6.92
CA LYS A 178 -12.47 35.51 6.73
C LYS A 178 -11.40 34.56 7.33
N ARG A 179 -11.73 33.28 7.50
CA ARG A 179 -10.78 32.28 7.98
C ARG A 179 -9.93 31.88 6.79
N ASN A 180 -8.70 32.40 6.74
CA ASN A 180 -7.69 31.79 5.90
C ASN A 180 -7.45 30.38 6.45
N PRO A 181 -7.69 29.31 5.67
CA PRO A 181 -7.31 27.97 6.07
C PRO A 181 -5.82 28.02 6.39
N LYS A 182 -5.44 27.69 7.62
CA LYS A 182 -4.03 27.53 7.93
C LYS A 182 -3.54 26.36 7.10
N SER A 183 -2.59 26.62 6.19
CA SER A 183 -1.77 25.56 5.64
C SER A 183 -1.21 24.79 6.83
N SER A 184 -1.64 23.54 6.99
CA SER A 184 -1.22 22.63 8.06
C SER A 184 0.18 22.07 7.76
N ALA A 185 1.06 22.90 7.20
CA ALA A 185 2.50 22.67 7.20
C ALA A 185 3.01 22.86 8.63
N MET A 186 2.65 21.93 9.52
CA MET A 186 3.31 21.77 10.81
C MET A 186 4.78 21.51 10.51
N SER A 187 5.66 22.32 11.09
CA SER A 187 7.10 22.04 11.06
C SER A 187 7.31 20.63 11.61
N LEU A 188 7.76 19.73 10.75
CA LEU A 188 8.12 18.38 11.18
C LEU A 188 9.33 18.47 12.10
N ASP A 189 9.29 17.67 13.16
CA ASP A 189 10.46 17.41 14.01
C ASP A 189 11.56 16.71 13.21
N ASP A 190 12.82 16.90 13.62
CA ASP A 190 13.99 16.45 12.87
C ASP A 190 13.94 14.93 12.60
N GLY A 191 14.03 14.55 11.33
CA GLY A 191 14.04 13.14 10.91
C GLY A 191 12.67 12.52 10.64
N LEU A 192 11.59 13.32 10.57
CA LEU A 192 10.26 12.86 10.19
C LEU A 192 9.89 13.38 8.79
N VAL A 193 9.06 12.63 8.07
CA VAL A 193 8.60 12.94 6.70
C VAL A 193 7.16 12.53 6.52
N TYR A 194 6.40 13.34 5.76
CA TYR A 194 5.05 12.98 5.36
C TYR A 194 5.08 12.15 4.08
N VAL A 195 4.52 10.94 4.13
CA VAL A 195 4.53 10.01 3.01
C VAL A 195 3.13 9.47 2.79
N ARG A 196 2.71 9.38 1.53
CA ARG A 196 1.44 8.77 1.14
C ARG A 196 1.57 7.25 1.09
N ARG A 197 0.52 6.56 1.52
CA ARG A 197 0.48 5.10 1.56
C ARG A 197 -0.72 4.58 0.78
N VAL A 198 -0.53 3.51 0.02
CA VAL A 198 -1.59 2.77 -0.66
C VAL A 198 -1.61 1.34 -0.10
N GLN A 199 -2.76 0.91 0.40
CA GLN A 199 -3.00 -0.47 0.79
C GLN A 199 -3.83 -1.17 -0.28
N ILE A 200 -3.41 -2.36 -0.66
CA ILE A 200 -4.03 -3.14 -1.73
C ILE A 200 -4.52 -4.44 -1.11
N THR A 201 -5.84 -4.66 -1.18
CA THR A 201 -6.49 -5.91 -0.82
C THR A 201 -6.79 -6.74 -2.07
N PRO A 202 -7.19 -8.01 -1.93
CA PRO A 202 -7.60 -8.82 -3.06
C PRO A 202 -8.67 -8.13 -3.92
N CYS A 203 -9.67 -7.51 -3.29
CA CYS A 203 -10.81 -6.89 -3.95
C CYS A 203 -10.66 -5.38 -4.16
N LYS A 204 -9.98 -4.64 -3.27
CA LYS A 204 -9.99 -3.16 -3.26
C LYS A 204 -8.60 -2.52 -3.10
N VAL A 205 -8.55 -1.21 -3.32
CA VAL A 205 -7.40 -0.36 -2.99
C VAL A 205 -7.82 0.80 -2.08
N TYR A 206 -6.95 1.17 -1.15
CA TYR A 206 -7.20 2.18 -0.13
C TYR A 206 -6.02 3.15 -0.02
N PHE A 207 -6.31 4.44 -0.16
CA PHE A 207 -5.34 5.51 -0.16
C PHE A 207 -5.33 6.20 1.20
N TYR A 208 -4.14 6.34 1.78
CA TYR A 208 -3.90 6.89 3.11
C TYR A 208 -2.86 8.00 3.08
N GLY A 209 -3.03 8.94 4.00
CA GLY A 209 -2.06 9.99 4.28
C GLY A 209 -2.26 11.29 3.49
N PRO A 210 -1.23 12.15 3.46
CA PRO A 210 0.15 11.89 3.91
C PRO A 210 0.29 11.58 5.42
N GLU A 211 0.95 10.48 5.77
CA GLU A 211 1.16 10.04 7.16
C GLU A 211 2.57 10.39 7.63
N LYS A 212 2.71 10.73 8.92
CA LYS A 212 4.01 11.01 9.55
C LYS A 212 4.81 9.71 9.67
N ASN A 213 5.93 9.63 8.97
CA ASN A 213 6.83 8.48 8.97
C ASN A 213 8.23 8.89 9.41
N VAL A 214 8.97 7.97 10.02
CA VAL A 214 10.40 8.16 10.29
C VAL A 214 11.14 8.15 8.95
N SER A 215 12.01 9.13 8.76
CA SER A 215 12.80 9.28 7.55
C SER A 215 13.80 8.13 7.38
N ASN A 216 14.29 7.97 6.16
CA ASN A 216 15.34 7.01 5.83
C ASN A 216 16.39 7.68 4.93
N ARG A 217 17.50 6.99 4.68
CA ARG A 217 18.64 7.54 3.93
C ARG A 217 18.25 8.00 2.53
N VAL A 218 17.32 7.30 1.87
CA VAL A 218 16.85 7.65 0.53
C VAL A 218 16.01 8.92 0.58
N LEU A 219 15.00 8.97 1.45
CA LEU A 219 14.11 10.15 1.56
C LEU A 219 14.89 11.42 1.94
N ARG A 220 15.94 11.30 2.78
CA ARG A 220 16.82 12.44 3.10
C ARG A 220 17.62 12.96 1.91
N ASN A 221 18.00 12.09 0.98
CA ASN A 221 18.76 12.48 -0.20
C ASN A 221 17.89 13.11 -1.29
N TYR A 222 16.58 12.83 -1.28
CA TYR A 222 15.61 13.34 -2.25
C TYR A 222 14.48 14.14 -1.58
N PRO A 223 14.79 15.23 -0.86
CA PRO A 223 13.79 16.00 -0.10
C PRO A 223 12.78 16.73 -1.00
N ASN A 224 13.16 17.06 -2.24
CA ASN A 224 12.28 17.73 -3.20
C ASN A 224 11.31 16.76 -3.90
N ASP A 225 11.58 15.45 -3.82
CA ASP A 225 10.80 14.41 -4.51
C ASP A 225 10.00 13.54 -3.52
N ILE A 226 9.81 13.98 -2.27
CA ILE A 226 9.08 13.22 -1.23
C ILE A 226 7.66 12.85 -1.71
N GLU A 227 7.00 13.75 -2.43
CA GLU A 227 5.67 13.49 -3.00
C GLU A 227 5.65 12.44 -4.12
N ASN A 228 6.81 12.06 -4.62
CA ASN A 228 7.00 11.04 -5.64
C ASN A 228 7.34 9.68 -5.04
N PHE A 229 7.56 9.58 -3.73
CA PHE A 229 7.63 8.31 -3.03
C PHE A 229 6.25 7.87 -2.57
N LEU A 230 5.96 6.59 -2.80
CA LEU A 230 4.72 5.95 -2.37
C LEU A 230 5.03 4.67 -1.60
N ARG A 231 4.44 4.53 -0.41
CA ARG A 231 4.50 3.26 0.33
C ARG A 231 3.32 2.40 -0.09
N VAL A 232 3.58 1.20 -0.59
CA VAL A 232 2.54 0.23 -0.98
C VAL A 232 2.55 -0.94 -0.01
N SER A 233 1.38 -1.37 0.46
CA SER A 233 1.21 -2.54 1.33
C SER A 233 0.18 -3.50 0.73
N PHE A 234 0.44 -4.81 0.80
CA PHE A 234 -0.49 -5.85 0.39
C PHE A 234 -1.05 -6.55 1.64
N VAL A 235 -2.35 -6.40 1.88
CA VAL A 235 -3.06 -6.84 3.11
C VAL A 235 -4.38 -7.53 2.75
N ASP A 236 -4.87 -8.43 3.59
CA ASP A 236 -6.19 -9.04 3.36
C ASP A 236 -7.34 -8.04 3.61
N GLU A 237 -8.59 -8.42 3.34
CA GLU A 237 -9.75 -7.51 3.42
C GLU A 237 -9.99 -6.89 4.81
N GLU A 238 -9.59 -7.58 5.87
CA GLU A 238 -9.64 -7.15 7.26
C GLU A 238 -8.40 -6.32 7.67
N LEU A 239 -7.54 -6.00 6.70
CA LEU A 239 -6.26 -5.32 6.86
C LEU A 239 -5.19 -6.14 7.59
N ASP A 240 -5.45 -7.44 7.74
CA ASP A 240 -4.51 -8.42 8.27
C ASP A 240 -3.42 -8.76 7.25
N LYS A 241 -2.36 -9.40 7.75
CA LYS A 241 -1.24 -9.82 6.91
C LYS A 241 -1.68 -10.97 5.99
N MET A 242 -1.45 -10.83 4.68
CA MET A 242 -1.57 -11.95 3.74
C MET A 242 -0.49 -13.01 3.99
N TYR A 243 -0.87 -14.28 3.88
CA TYR A 243 0.01 -15.41 4.08
C TYR A 243 0.44 -16.05 2.75
N SER A 244 1.55 -16.80 2.78
CA SER A 244 2.05 -17.49 1.59
C SER A 244 1.05 -18.51 1.04
N THR A 245 0.20 -19.07 1.89
CA THR A 245 -0.85 -20.03 1.51
C THR A 245 -1.92 -19.40 0.62
N ASP A 246 -2.15 -18.09 0.74
CA ASP A 246 -3.12 -17.36 -0.09
C ASP A 246 -2.59 -17.10 -1.51
N LEU A 247 -1.26 -17.11 -1.67
CA LEU A 247 -0.55 -16.87 -2.93
C LEU A 247 -0.20 -18.17 -3.68
N SER A 248 0.12 -19.22 -2.91
CA SER A 248 0.52 -20.53 -3.41
C SER A 248 0.01 -21.63 -2.45
N PRO A 249 -1.20 -22.19 -2.70
CA PRO A 249 -1.75 -23.27 -1.89
C PRO A 249 -0.90 -24.54 -1.96
N ARG A 250 -0.71 -25.22 -0.82
CA ARG A 250 0.17 -26.41 -0.71
C ARG A 250 -0.43 -27.70 -1.29
N ASN A 251 -1.73 -27.78 -1.48
CA ASN A 251 -2.46 -29.02 -1.79
C ASN A 251 -2.58 -29.34 -3.30
N SER A 252 -1.79 -28.69 -4.17
CA SER A 252 -1.82 -28.98 -5.61
C SER A 252 -0.96 -30.20 -5.92
N THR A 253 -1.59 -31.38 -5.93
CA THR A 253 -0.96 -32.69 -6.20
C THR A 253 -0.66 -32.95 -7.69
N ALA A 254 -0.81 -31.96 -8.56
CA ALA A 254 -0.49 -32.07 -9.98
C ALA A 254 0.42 -30.90 -10.41
N ASN A 255 1.67 -31.23 -10.74
CA ASN A 255 2.67 -30.46 -11.51
C ASN A 255 2.80 -28.95 -11.24
N GLU A 256 3.95 -28.55 -10.69
CA GLU A 256 4.58 -27.20 -10.72
C GLU A 256 3.69 -25.95 -10.64
N ASP A 257 3.85 -25.18 -9.55
CA ASP A 257 3.61 -23.72 -9.53
C ASP A 257 2.20 -23.21 -9.91
N ARG A 258 1.13 -23.76 -9.34
CA ARG A 258 -0.19 -23.09 -9.40
C ARG A 258 -0.23 -21.87 -8.49
N LYS A 259 0.11 -20.72 -9.07
CA LYS A 259 0.00 -19.40 -8.42
C LYS A 259 -1.43 -18.87 -8.51
N THR A 260 -1.93 -18.26 -7.45
CA THR A 260 -3.30 -17.74 -7.42
C THR A 260 -3.46 -16.47 -8.27
N GLU A 261 -4.70 -16.10 -8.59
CA GLU A 261 -4.99 -14.80 -9.22
C GLU A 261 -4.48 -13.64 -8.37
N LEU A 262 -4.50 -13.80 -7.04
CA LEU A 262 -3.94 -12.84 -6.11
C LEU A 262 -2.44 -12.68 -6.31
N TYR A 263 -1.68 -13.78 -6.47
CA TYR A 263 -0.27 -13.70 -6.84
C TYR A 263 -0.09 -12.96 -8.17
N GLY A 264 -0.91 -13.27 -9.18
CA GLY A 264 -0.90 -12.60 -10.48
C GLY A 264 -1.10 -11.09 -10.36
N LYS A 265 -2.09 -10.66 -9.58
CA LYS A 265 -2.39 -9.25 -9.29
C LYS A 265 -1.20 -8.54 -8.64
N ILE A 266 -0.64 -9.11 -7.57
CA ILE A 266 0.53 -8.54 -6.87
C ILE A 266 1.72 -8.42 -7.83
N LEU A 267 1.99 -9.47 -8.61
CA LEU A 267 3.10 -9.47 -9.56
C LEU A 267 2.90 -8.44 -10.68
N SER A 268 1.66 -8.29 -11.18
CA SER A 268 1.30 -7.26 -12.17
C SER A 268 1.60 -5.86 -11.63
N ILE A 269 1.16 -5.56 -10.40
CA ILE A 269 1.38 -4.27 -9.75
C ILE A 269 2.88 -3.99 -9.58
N LEU A 270 3.66 -4.98 -9.11
CA LEU A 270 5.10 -4.82 -8.92
C LEU A 270 5.86 -4.62 -10.24
N ARG A 271 5.40 -5.23 -11.34
CA ARG A 271 6.02 -5.12 -12.67
C ARG A 271 5.62 -3.86 -13.42
N ASN A 272 4.33 -3.55 -13.44
CA ASN A 272 3.75 -2.49 -14.27
C ASN A 272 3.70 -1.14 -13.55
N GLY A 273 3.72 -1.16 -12.21
CA GLY A 273 3.56 0.01 -11.38
C GLY A 273 2.10 0.40 -11.15
N ILE A 274 1.90 1.56 -10.52
CA ILE A 274 0.58 2.13 -10.19
C ILE A 274 0.48 3.52 -10.80
N VAL A 275 -0.57 3.78 -11.57
CA VAL A 275 -0.84 5.11 -12.13
C VAL A 275 -1.87 5.83 -11.26
N ILE A 276 -1.53 7.03 -10.80
CA ILE A 276 -2.41 7.91 -10.03
C ILE A 276 -2.30 9.32 -10.63
N GLY A 277 -3.33 9.71 -11.39
CA GLY A 277 -3.28 10.96 -12.17
C GLY A 277 -2.14 10.93 -13.18
N GLU A 278 -1.31 11.96 -13.15
CA GLU A 278 -0.12 12.10 -14.00
C GLU A 278 1.09 11.28 -13.54
N LYS A 279 1.05 10.73 -12.31
CA LYS A 279 2.20 10.02 -11.72
C LYS A 279 2.08 8.51 -11.94
N LYS A 280 3.12 7.91 -12.52
CA LYS A 280 3.31 6.46 -12.58
C LYS A 280 4.37 6.02 -11.58
N PHE A 281 3.93 5.33 -10.53
CA PHE A 281 4.78 4.82 -9.46
C PHE A 281 5.33 3.44 -9.82
N GLU A 282 6.64 3.33 -9.95
CA GLU A 282 7.34 2.10 -10.30
C GLU A 282 8.01 1.48 -9.08
N PHE A 283 8.18 0.16 -9.09
CA PHE A 283 8.86 -0.55 -8.00
C PHE A 283 10.25 0.04 -7.74
N LEU A 284 10.50 0.42 -6.48
CA LEU A 284 11.78 0.97 -6.06
C LEU A 284 12.61 -0.07 -5.30
N ALA A 285 12.21 -0.40 -4.08
CA ALA A 285 12.81 -1.41 -3.22
C ALA A 285 11.96 -1.61 -1.94
N PHE A 286 12.35 -2.56 -1.09
CA PHE A 286 11.80 -2.77 0.25
C PHE A 286 12.92 -3.00 1.25
N SER A 287 12.71 -2.64 2.52
CA SER A 287 13.56 -3.09 3.64
C SER A 287 13.06 -4.41 4.23
N SER A 288 13.86 -5.07 5.06
CA SER A 288 13.47 -6.35 5.70
C SER A 288 12.24 -6.22 6.61
N SER A 289 12.05 -5.07 7.29
CA SER A 289 10.83 -4.82 8.08
C SER A 289 9.62 -4.67 7.17
N GLN A 290 9.77 -3.92 6.09
CA GLN A 290 8.71 -3.72 5.11
C GLN A 290 8.30 -5.02 4.43
N LEU A 291 9.26 -5.87 4.07
CA LEU A 291 8.98 -7.19 3.52
C LEU A 291 8.19 -8.07 4.49
N ARG A 292 8.50 -8.02 5.80
CA ARG A 292 7.70 -8.73 6.83
C ARG A 292 6.28 -8.20 6.95
N GLU A 293 6.04 -6.95 6.59
CA GLU A 293 4.73 -6.29 6.55
C GLU A 293 4.08 -6.35 5.15
N ASN A 294 4.61 -7.15 4.21
CA ASN A 294 4.16 -7.22 2.82
C ASN A 294 4.10 -5.82 2.16
N SER A 295 5.11 -4.98 2.40
CA SER A 295 5.15 -3.61 1.91
C SER A 295 6.43 -3.29 1.14
N THR A 296 6.33 -2.30 0.26
CA THR A 296 7.41 -1.84 -0.61
C THR A 296 7.34 -0.34 -0.82
N TRP A 297 8.47 0.25 -1.20
CA TRP A 297 8.51 1.58 -1.79
C TRP A 297 8.32 1.51 -3.29
N MET A 298 7.56 2.46 -3.81
CA MET A 298 7.49 2.79 -5.22
C MET A 298 7.86 4.27 -5.42
N PHE A 299 8.30 4.61 -6.63
CA PHE A 299 8.71 5.97 -6.97
C PHE A 299 8.16 6.38 -8.34
N ALA A 300 7.62 7.59 -8.41
CA ALA A 300 7.21 8.21 -9.66
C ALA A 300 8.35 9.07 -10.22
N PRO A 301 8.82 8.82 -11.46
CA PRO A 301 9.89 9.62 -12.06
C PRO A 301 9.61 11.14 -12.00
N SER A 302 10.67 11.91 -11.73
CA SER A 302 10.60 13.36 -11.47
C SER A 302 11.85 14.05 -12.01
N ASN A 303 11.72 15.08 -12.84
CA ASN A 303 12.86 15.92 -13.26
C ASN A 303 14.10 15.14 -13.75
N GLY A 304 13.88 14.02 -14.46
CA GLY A 304 14.96 13.14 -14.94
C GLY A 304 15.51 12.13 -13.93
N ILE A 305 15.01 12.11 -12.69
CA ILE A 305 15.30 11.11 -11.67
C ILE A 305 14.30 9.97 -11.82
N THR A 306 14.80 8.74 -11.94
CA THR A 306 14.01 7.51 -12.02
C THR A 306 14.28 6.57 -10.85
N ALA A 307 13.45 5.54 -10.68
CA ALA A 307 13.70 4.50 -9.68
C ALA A 307 15.05 3.76 -9.92
N VAL A 308 15.51 3.70 -11.18
CA VAL A 308 16.82 3.13 -11.54
C VAL A 308 17.95 4.00 -11.01
N ASP A 309 17.85 5.32 -11.18
CA ASP A 309 18.88 6.27 -10.71
C ASP A 309 19.01 6.25 -9.19
N ILE A 310 17.88 6.20 -8.48
CA ILE A 310 17.88 6.07 -7.01
C ILE A 310 18.54 4.75 -6.60
N ARG A 311 18.22 3.62 -7.25
CA ARG A 311 18.89 2.33 -6.96
C ARG A 311 20.39 2.37 -7.26
N ALA A 312 20.81 3.03 -8.33
CA ALA A 312 22.23 3.20 -8.66
C ALA A 312 22.96 4.05 -7.61
N TRP A 313 22.30 5.09 -7.09
CA TRP A 313 22.82 5.91 -5.99
C TRP A 313 22.94 5.15 -4.67
N MET A 314 22.07 4.17 -4.39
CA MET A 314 22.11 3.41 -3.14
C MET A 314 23.41 2.60 -2.95
N GLY A 315 24.05 2.18 -4.05
CA GLY A 315 25.31 1.45 -4.01
C GLY A 315 25.53 0.59 -5.25
N ASP A 316 26.74 0.04 -5.37
CA ASP A 316 27.07 -0.94 -6.40
C ASP A 316 26.83 -2.37 -5.89
N PHE A 317 25.82 -3.02 -6.45
CA PHE A 317 25.42 -4.38 -6.07
C PHE A 317 25.72 -5.41 -7.17
N ARG A 318 26.47 -5.06 -8.23
CA ARG A 318 26.70 -5.92 -9.41
C ARG A 318 27.37 -7.26 -9.09
N GLN A 319 28.14 -7.31 -8.00
CA GLN A 319 28.81 -8.53 -7.54
C GLN A 319 27.88 -9.51 -6.81
N ILE A 320 26.67 -9.07 -6.41
CA ILE A 320 25.73 -9.90 -5.65
C ILE A 320 24.83 -10.66 -6.62
N ARG A 321 25.14 -11.94 -6.88
CA ARG A 321 24.35 -12.80 -7.78
C ARG A 321 23.09 -13.39 -7.15
N ASN A 322 23.06 -13.50 -5.81
CA ASN A 322 21.92 -14.06 -5.10
C ASN A 322 20.84 -12.99 -4.91
N VAL A 323 19.64 -13.22 -5.43
CA VAL A 323 18.52 -12.27 -5.42
C VAL A 323 18.10 -11.88 -4.00
N ALA A 324 18.05 -12.82 -3.07
CA ALA A 324 17.66 -12.55 -1.68
C ALA A 324 18.71 -11.66 -0.98
N LYS A 325 20.01 -11.96 -1.16
CA LYS A 325 21.10 -11.12 -0.64
C LYS A 325 21.10 -9.74 -1.28
N TYR A 326 20.85 -9.66 -2.59
CA TYR A 326 20.76 -8.40 -3.33
C TYR A 326 19.64 -7.52 -2.77
N ALA A 327 18.43 -8.06 -2.65
CA ALA A 327 17.27 -7.34 -2.13
C ALA A 327 17.49 -6.89 -0.67
N ALA A 328 18.05 -7.76 0.17
CA ALA A 328 18.36 -7.43 1.56
C ALA A 328 19.36 -6.27 1.68
N ARG A 329 20.40 -6.25 0.84
CA ARG A 329 21.42 -5.17 0.82
C ARG A 329 20.87 -3.87 0.25
N LEU A 330 20.11 -3.92 -0.84
CA LEU A 330 19.41 -2.75 -1.39
C LEU A 330 18.47 -2.12 -0.35
N GLY A 331 17.73 -2.95 0.39
CA GLY A 331 16.78 -2.54 1.41
C GLY A 331 17.37 -1.87 2.65
N GLN A 332 18.70 -1.93 2.86
CA GLN A 332 19.35 -1.31 4.01
C GLN A 332 19.19 0.22 4.02
N SER A 333 19.09 0.84 2.84
CA SER A 333 18.90 2.30 2.70
C SER A 333 17.49 2.77 3.09
N PHE A 334 16.52 1.86 3.13
CA PHE A 334 15.12 2.15 3.47
C PHE A 334 14.74 1.84 4.92
N GLY A 335 15.68 1.36 5.73
CA GLY A 335 15.39 1.24 7.15
C GLY A 335 15.22 2.60 7.80
N SER A 336 14.16 2.73 8.60
CA SER A 336 13.93 3.89 9.44
C SER A 336 15.18 4.15 10.28
N SER A 337 15.73 5.35 10.15
CA SER A 337 16.95 5.75 10.85
C SER A 337 16.94 7.25 11.04
N THR A 338 17.32 7.70 12.24
CA THR A 338 17.61 9.10 12.49
C THR A 338 19.04 9.39 12.03
N GLU A 339 19.24 10.44 11.25
CA GLU A 339 20.58 10.86 10.87
C GLU A 339 21.30 11.41 12.09
N THR A 340 22.40 10.77 12.49
CA THR A 340 23.25 11.23 13.57
C THR A 340 24.31 12.18 13.03
N LEU A 341 25.51 11.70 12.71
CA LEU A 341 26.62 12.58 12.36
C LEU A 341 27.29 12.10 11.07
N SER A 342 27.70 13.05 10.23
CA SER A 342 28.57 12.77 9.09
C SER A 342 29.99 12.51 9.59
N VAL A 343 30.60 11.42 9.11
CA VAL A 343 31.98 11.04 9.43
C VAL A 343 32.79 11.15 8.15
N SER A 344 33.83 11.98 8.17
CA SER A 344 34.71 12.20 7.02
C SER A 344 35.60 10.98 6.78
N ARG A 345 36.04 10.76 5.54
CA ARG A 345 36.89 9.60 5.19
C ARG A 345 38.17 9.48 6.01
N HIS A 346 38.74 10.61 6.44
CA HIS A 346 39.96 10.65 7.26
C HIS A 346 39.73 10.35 8.75
N GLU A 347 38.47 10.30 9.19
CA GLU A 347 38.08 9.95 10.57
C GLU A 347 37.76 8.45 10.71
N ILE A 348 38.02 7.66 9.66
CA ILE A 348 37.68 6.23 9.58
C ILE A 348 38.95 5.40 9.48
N GLU A 349 39.00 4.36 10.30
CA GLU A 349 40.01 3.32 10.23
C GLU A 349 39.33 1.98 9.95
N LYS A 350 39.82 1.24 8.95
CA LYS A 350 39.40 -0.15 8.72
C LYS A 350 40.30 -1.06 9.54
N ILE A 351 39.70 -1.74 10.52
CA ILE A 351 40.41 -2.67 11.40
C ILE A 351 40.12 -4.10 10.91
N PRO A 352 41.14 -4.98 10.82
CA PRO A 352 40.91 -6.39 10.50
C PRO A 352 40.01 -7.07 11.53
N ASP A 353 39.23 -8.05 11.08
CA ASP A 353 38.46 -8.87 11.99
C ASP A 353 39.37 -9.68 12.91
N ILE A 354 38.92 -9.90 14.15
CA ILE A 354 39.56 -10.79 15.11
C ILE A 354 39.17 -12.21 14.73
N GLU A 355 40.10 -12.94 14.14
CA GLU A 355 39.90 -14.30 13.67
C GLU A 355 40.76 -15.29 14.49
N VAL A 356 40.18 -16.43 14.85
CA VAL A 356 40.89 -17.54 15.50
C VAL A 356 40.69 -18.80 14.68
N GLU A 357 41.76 -19.57 14.50
CA GLU A 357 41.71 -20.88 13.87
C GLU A 357 41.68 -21.97 14.94
N TYR A 358 40.70 -22.87 14.88
CA TYR A 358 40.57 -24.01 15.78
C TYR A 358 40.11 -25.23 14.96
N ASP A 359 40.83 -26.35 15.07
CA ASP A 359 40.59 -27.57 14.28
C ASP A 359 40.50 -27.34 12.76
N GLY A 360 41.31 -26.42 12.22
CA GLY A 360 41.31 -26.06 10.80
C GLY A 360 40.09 -25.25 10.34
N VAL A 361 39.22 -24.83 11.26
CA VAL A 361 38.09 -23.93 11.00
C VAL A 361 38.42 -22.53 11.49
N LYS A 362 38.21 -21.55 10.61
CA LYS A 362 38.43 -20.13 10.91
C LYS A 362 37.14 -19.50 11.45
N TYR A 363 37.22 -18.92 12.64
CA TYR A 363 36.10 -18.26 13.31
C TYR A 363 36.36 -16.75 13.42
N ALA A 364 35.41 -15.93 13.00
CA ALA A 364 35.45 -14.48 13.17
C ALA A 364 34.68 -14.06 14.43
N PHE A 365 35.36 -13.39 15.37
CA PHE A 365 34.81 -12.97 16.66
C PHE A 365 34.36 -11.51 16.71
N SER A 366 34.70 -10.73 15.67
CA SER A 366 34.33 -9.32 15.56
C SER A 366 33.36 -9.02 14.41
N ASP A 367 32.71 -10.06 13.85
CA ASP A 367 31.76 -9.87 12.75
C ASP A 367 30.63 -8.92 13.17
N GLY A 368 30.45 -7.85 12.40
CA GLY A 368 29.40 -6.84 12.61
C GLY A 368 29.64 -5.86 13.76
N ILE A 369 30.81 -5.84 14.39
CA ILE A 369 31.15 -4.89 15.45
C ILE A 369 32.36 -4.02 15.10
N GLY A 370 32.43 -2.83 15.68
CA GLY A 370 33.51 -1.87 15.47
C GLY A 370 33.75 -1.00 16.69
N LYS A 371 34.79 -0.15 16.62
CA LYS A 371 35.14 0.78 17.69
C LYS A 371 34.71 2.20 17.32
N ILE A 372 34.31 2.96 18.33
CA ILE A 372 33.97 4.38 18.22
C ILE A 372 34.82 5.16 19.23
N SER A 373 35.35 6.33 18.84
CA SER A 373 36.10 7.16 19.77
C SER A 373 35.17 7.70 20.87
N SER A 374 35.66 7.79 22.10
CA SER A 374 34.88 8.32 23.23
C SER A 374 34.34 9.74 22.97
N GLN A 375 35.09 10.56 22.25
CA GLN A 375 34.66 11.90 21.86
C GLN A 375 33.50 11.85 20.87
N PHE A 376 33.56 10.98 19.85
CA PHE A 376 32.48 10.85 18.86
C PHE A 376 31.23 10.21 19.48
N ALA A 377 31.40 9.20 20.34
CA ALA A 377 30.31 8.57 21.09
C ALA A 377 29.49 9.59 21.91
N ARG A 378 30.17 10.54 22.59
CA ARG A 378 29.50 11.64 23.31
C ARG A 378 28.68 12.54 22.39
N LYS A 379 29.21 12.90 21.22
CA LYS A 379 28.48 13.71 20.23
C LYS A 379 27.24 12.97 19.71
N VAL A 380 27.37 11.68 19.42
CA VAL A 380 26.24 10.83 19.00
C VAL A 380 25.19 10.73 20.11
N ALA A 381 25.60 10.49 21.36
CA ALA A 381 24.70 10.41 22.51
C ALA A 381 23.86 11.68 22.70
N LEU A 382 24.51 12.86 22.62
CA LEU A 382 23.82 14.15 22.70
C LEU A 382 22.79 14.32 21.58
N LYS A 383 23.12 13.94 20.35
CA LYS A 383 22.19 14.04 19.22
C LYS A 383 21.03 13.04 19.31
N CYS A 384 21.23 11.90 19.95
CA CYS A 384 20.16 10.93 20.24
C CYS A 384 19.31 11.31 21.47
N GLY A 385 19.53 12.46 22.10
CA GLY A 385 18.80 12.89 23.29
C GLY A 385 19.24 12.20 24.59
N CYS A 386 20.36 11.47 24.59
CA CYS A 386 20.94 10.87 25.79
C CYS A 386 21.74 11.94 26.55
N HIS A 387 21.06 12.73 27.37
CA HIS A 387 21.69 13.76 28.21
C HIS A 387 22.31 13.14 29.47
N GLY A 388 23.57 13.48 29.77
CA GLY A 388 24.25 13.07 31.01
C GLY A 388 24.83 11.64 31.03
N VAL A 389 24.48 10.79 30.07
CA VAL A 389 24.99 9.42 29.95
C VAL A 389 25.38 9.13 28.49
N THR A 390 26.58 8.58 28.29
CA THR A 390 27.03 8.11 26.96
C THR A 390 26.92 6.58 26.90
N PRO A 391 26.11 6.03 25.98
CA PRO A 391 26.02 4.58 25.80
C PRO A 391 27.39 3.96 25.46
N SER A 392 27.63 2.75 25.96
CA SER A 392 28.85 1.99 25.65
C SER A 392 28.82 1.32 24.26
N ALA A 393 27.63 1.11 23.71
CA ALA A 393 27.42 0.49 22.41
C ALA A 393 26.29 1.20 21.65
N PHE A 394 26.42 1.24 20.33
CA PHE A 394 25.46 1.87 19.42
C PHE A 394 25.15 0.91 18.28
N GLN A 395 23.86 0.73 17.97
CA GLN A 395 23.46 0.08 16.74
C GLN A 395 23.42 1.13 15.63
N ILE A 396 24.30 1.00 14.63
CA ILE A 396 24.45 1.98 13.55
C ILE A 396 24.26 1.35 12.17
N ARG A 397 24.12 2.20 11.15
CA ARG A 397 24.26 1.82 9.74
C ARG A 397 25.25 2.77 9.09
N TYR A 398 26.32 2.24 8.50
CA TYR A 398 27.39 3.06 7.96
C TYR A 398 27.91 2.51 6.63
N GLY A 399 27.72 3.24 5.52
CA GLY A 399 28.42 2.99 4.25
C GLY A 399 28.29 1.60 3.61
N GLY A 400 27.39 0.73 4.07
CA GLY A 400 27.24 -0.65 3.61
C GLY A 400 27.93 -1.72 4.47
N TYR A 401 28.60 -1.31 5.56
CA TYR A 401 29.09 -2.19 6.62
C TYR A 401 27.93 -2.83 7.39
#